data_AF-A0A3D2UMR9-F1
#
_entry.id   AF-A0A3D2UMR9-F1
#
_cell.length_a   1.000
_cell.length_b   1.000
_cell.length_c   1.000
_cell.angle_alpha   90.00
_cell.angle_beta   90.00
_cell.angle_gamma   90.00
#
_symmetry.space_group_name_H-M   'P 1'
#
loop_
_entity.id
_entity.type
_entity.pdbx_description
1 polymer ?
#
loop_
_entity_poly.entity_id
_entity_poly.type
_entity_poly.pdbx_seq_one_letter_code
_entity_poly.pdbx_strand_id
1 'polypeptide(L)' 'MKIAVGCDHAGFPLKQTVIDSVQALGHEVIDVGTFSAEPVDFPDFTKKLGEKVQSGEAERGILVCGSGIGACIAAN' A
#
# COMPACT_ATOMS: atom_id res chain seq x y z
N MET A 1 10.51 -10.56 5.33
CA MET A 1 10.31 -9.16 5.79
C MET A 1 8.83 -8.91 5.97
N LYS A 2 8.47 -7.92 6.78
CA LYS A 2 7.08 -7.43 6.87
C LYS A 2 6.90 -6.20 5.98
N ILE A 3 5.97 -6.25 5.04
CA ILE A 3 5.75 -5.23 4.02
C ILE A 3 4.34 -4.67 4.16
N ALA A 4 4.23 -3.35 4.34
CA ALA A 4 2.94 -2.66 4.28
C ALA A 4 2.53 -2.47 2.82
N VAL A 5 1.29 -2.84 2.47
CA VAL A 5 0.75 -2.68 1.11
C VAL A 5 -0.51 -1.84 1.20
N GLY A 6 -0.59 -0.78 0.39
CA GLY A 6 -1.76 0.09 0.32
C GLY A 6 -2.06 0.54 -1.09
N CYS A 7 -3.29 1.02 -1.31
CA CYS A 7 -3.72 1.61 -2.56
C CYS A 7 -4.86 2.61 -2.37
N ASP A 8 -5.08 3.45 -3.38
CA ASP A 8 -6.36 4.14 -3.55
C ASP A 8 -7.32 3.29 -4.38
N HIS A 9 -8.48 3.88 -4.70
CA HIS A 9 -9.51 3.24 -5.51
C HIS A 9 -9.01 2.87 -6.92
N ALA A 10 -8.14 3.69 -7.51
CA ALA A 10 -7.57 3.43 -8.84
C ALA A 10 -6.57 2.27 -8.82
N GLY A 11 -5.82 2.09 -7.71
CA GLY A 11 -4.89 0.98 -7.50
C GLY A 11 -5.54 -0.32 -7.02
N PHE A 12 -6.79 -0.27 -6.55
CA PHE A 12 -7.49 -1.41 -5.95
C PHE A 12 -7.52 -2.68 -6.82
N PRO A 13 -7.79 -2.62 -8.14
CA PRO A 13 -7.81 -3.82 -8.98
C PRO A 13 -6.47 -4.58 -9.04
N LEU A 14 -5.35 -3.90 -8.80
CA LEU A 14 -4.01 -4.48 -8.84
C LEU A 14 -3.49 -4.89 -7.45
N LYS A 15 -4.07 -4.36 -6.36
CA LYS A 15 -3.57 -4.57 -5.00
C LYS A 15 -3.45 -6.04 -4.64
N GLN A 16 -4.45 -6.87 -4.96
CA GLN A 16 -4.42 -8.28 -4.59
C GLN A 16 -3.26 -9.04 -5.28
N THR A 17 -3.03 -8.78 -6.57
CA THR A 17 -1.91 -9.37 -7.30
C THR A 17 -0.55 -8.99 -6.71
N VAL A 18 -0.42 -7.75 -6.22
CA VAL A 18 0.78 -7.29 -5.48
C VAL A 18 0.93 -8.07 -4.17
N ILE A 19 -0.15 -8.19 -3.39
CA ILE A 19 -0.16 -8.93 -2.12
C ILE A 19 0.26 -10.39 -2.35
N ASP A 20 -0.36 -11.06 -3.32
CA ASP A 20 -0.08 -12.47 -3.64
C ASP A 20 1.39 -12.65 -4.07
N SER A 21 1.92 -11.72 -4.87
CA SER A 21 3.33 -11.75 -5.30
C SER A 21 4.29 -11.56 -4.13
N VAL A 22 3.99 -10.64 -3.21
CA VAL A 22 4.79 -10.41 -2.01
C VAL A 22 4.78 -11.65 -1.10
N GLN A 23 3.62 -12.26 -0.90
CA GLN A 23 3.48 -13.48 -0.11
C GLN A 23 4.20 -14.67 -0.76
N ALA A 24 4.12 -14.83 -2.08
CA ALA A 24 4.83 -15.87 -2.83
C ALA A 24 6.36 -15.77 -2.70
N LEU A 25 6.89 -14.57 -2.46
CA LEU A 25 8.31 -14.33 -2.18
C LEU A 25 8.71 -14.59 -0.71
N GLY A 26 7.79 -15.09 0.13
CA GLY A 26 8.06 -15.42 1.53
C GLY A 26 8.08 -14.20 2.45
N HIS A 27 7.30 -13.15 2.13
CA HIS A 27 7.16 -11.97 2.96
C HIS A 27 5.78 -11.91 3.62
N GLU A 28 5.72 -11.30 4.80
CA GLU A 28 4.47 -11.00 5.49
C GLU A 28 3.89 -9.68 4.97
N VAL A 29 2.57 -9.60 4.84
CA VAL A 29 1.88 -8.40 4.34
C VAL A 29 1.03 -7.77 5.44
N ILE A 30 1.14 -6.45 5.60
CA ILE A 30 0.17 -5.62 6.31
C ILE A 30 -0.65 -4.86 5.26
N ASP A 31 -1.88 -5.28 5.00
CA ASP A 31 -2.78 -4.56 4.09
C ASP A 31 -3.40 -3.36 4.82
N VAL A 32 -3.05 -2.14 4.41
CA VAL A 32 -3.57 -0.89 5.00
C VAL A 32 -4.78 -0.32 4.26
N GLY A 33 -5.28 -1.04 3.25
CA GLY A 33 -6.40 -0.63 2.41
C GLY A 33 -5.97 0.20 1.19
N THR A 34 -6.90 0.71 0.37
CA THR A 34 -8.36 0.59 0.50
C THR A 34 -8.86 -0.84 0.28
N PHE A 35 -10.11 -1.12 0.69
CA PHE A 35 -10.72 -2.45 0.64
C PHE A 35 -11.86 -2.55 -0.38
N SER A 36 -12.04 -1.54 -1.22
CA SER A 36 -13.03 -1.52 -2.29
C SER A 36 -12.57 -0.62 -3.45
N ALA A 37 -13.27 -0.71 -4.57
CA ALA A 37 -13.08 0.18 -5.72
C ALA A 37 -13.81 1.53 -5.55
N GLU A 38 -14.45 1.77 -4.40
CA GLU A 38 -15.15 3.03 -4.15
C GLU A 38 -14.15 4.19 -4.04
N PRO A 39 -14.48 5.38 -4.61
CA PRO A 39 -13.61 6.54 -4.58
C PRO A 39 -13.14 6.89 -3.17
N VAL A 40 -11.82 7.03 -3.02
CA VAL A 40 -11.14 7.42 -1.79
C VAL A 40 -9.88 8.21 -2.11
N ASP A 41 -9.39 8.96 -1.12
CA ASP A 41 -8.20 9.78 -1.28
C ASP A 41 -6.92 9.01 -0.95
N PHE A 42 -5.98 8.97 -1.92
CA PHE A 42 -4.70 8.28 -1.75
C PHE A 42 -3.85 8.75 -0.55
N PRO A 43 -3.83 10.04 -0.14
CA PRO A 43 -3.01 10.47 0.99
C PRO A 43 -3.34 9.77 2.31
N ASP A 44 -4.59 9.38 2.53
CA ASP A 44 -5.01 8.69 3.76
C ASP A 44 -4.35 7.31 3.87
N PHE A 45 -4.27 6.58 2.77
CA PHE A 45 -3.64 5.25 2.71
C PHE A 45 -2.12 5.36 2.67
N THR A 46 -1.58 6.37 1.99
CA THR A 46 -0.16 6.68 2.03
C THR A 46 0.30 6.99 3.46
N LYS A 47 -0.45 7.79 4.21
CA LYS A 47 -0.15 8.09 5.62
C LYS A 47 -0.15 6.84 6.49
N LYS A 48 -1.20 6.01 6.41
CA LYS A 48 -1.27 4.73 7.16
C LYS A 48 -0.08 3.82 6.85
N LEU A 49 0.31 3.72 5.58
CA LEU A 49 1.45 2.94 5.16
C LEU A 49 2.77 3.52 5.71
N GLY A 50 2.95 4.84 5.63
CA GLY A 50 4.10 5.54 6.19
C GLY A 50 4.24 5.34 7.70
N GLU A 51 3.14 5.42 8.44
CA GLU A 51 3.09 5.16 9.89
C GLU A 51 3.56 3.74 10.22
N LYS A 52 3.21 2.72 9.42
CA LYS A 52 3.70 1.34 9.61
C LYS A 52 5.19 1.21 9.38
N VAL A 53 5.73 1.92 8.39
CA VAL A 53 7.19 1.93 8.14
C VAL A 53 7.93 2.69 9.25
N GLN A 54 7.44 3.86 9.63
CA GLN A 54 8.08 4.71 10.65
C GLN A 54 8.05 4.11 12.05
N SER A 55 6.98 3.38 12.40
CA SER A 55 6.87 2.67 13.68
C SER A 55 7.71 1.38 13.76
N GLY A 56 8.27 0.92 12.64
CA GLY A 56 8.95 -0.37 12.56
C GLY A 56 8.00 -1.58 12.52
N GLU A 57 6.69 -1.36 12.47
CA GLU A 57 5.72 -2.44 12.23
C GLU A 57 5.91 -3.08 10.85
N ALA A 58 6.37 -2.31 9.85
CA ALA A 58 6.77 -2.80 8.55
C ALA A 58 8.19 -2.32 8.21
N GLU A 59 8.96 -3.15 7.51
CA GLU A 59 10.31 -2.82 7.06
C GLU A 59 10.30 -2.00 5.76
N ARG A 60 9.28 -2.19 4.92
CA ARG A 60 9.10 -1.55 3.62
C ARG A 60 7.61 -1.32 3.35
N GLY A 61 7.34 -0.42 2.41
CA GLY A 61 5.99 -0.11 1.95
C GLY A 61 5.86 -0.20 0.42
N ILE A 62 4.71 -0.66 -0.07
CA ILE A 62 4.32 -0.65 -1.48
C ILE A 62 2.97 0.07 -1.60
N LEU A 63 2.94 1.13 -2.41
CA LEU A 63 1.72 1.87 -2.73
C LEU A 63 1.34 1.67 -4.18
N VAL A 64 0.05 1.45 -4.44
CA VAL A 64 -0.52 1.35 -5.78
C VAL A 64 -1.55 2.46 -5.96
N CYS A 65 -1.37 3.31 -6.97
CA CYS A 65 -2.41 4.24 -7.41
C CYS A 65 -2.39 4.34 -8.94
N GLY A 66 -3.30 5.14 -9.52
CA GLY A 66 -3.44 5.23 -10.98
C GLY A 66 -2.13 5.51 -11.74
N SER A 67 -1.30 6.44 -11.25
CA SER A 67 0.00 6.77 -11.87
C SER A 67 1.22 6.51 -10.97
N GLY A 68 1.00 6.21 -9.69
CA GLY A 68 2.03 6.18 -8.65
C GLY A 68 2.52 7.56 -8.19
N ILE A 69 2.39 8.62 -9.01
CA ILE A 69 3.05 9.92 -8.75
C ILE A 69 2.52 10.58 -7.46
N GLY A 70 1.20 10.73 -7.34
CA GLY A 70 0.60 11.37 -6.16
C GLY A 70 0.91 10.61 -4.87
N ALA A 71 0.84 9.28 -4.93
CA ALA A 71 1.15 8.43 -3.79
C ALA A 71 2.63 8.54 -3.37
N CYS A 72 3.57 8.59 -4.32
CA CYS A 72 4.99 8.79 -4.05
C CYS A 72 5.27 10.16 -3.43
N ILE A 73 4.63 11.24 -3.91
CA ILE A 73 4.79 12.57 -3.34
C ILE A 73 4.26 12.61 -1.90
N ALA A 74 3.10 12.01 -1.63
CA ALA A 74 2.53 11.98 -0.28
C ALA A 74 3.32 11.09 0.69
N ALA A 75 4.13 10.15 0.19
CA ALA A 75 4.91 9.21 1.01
C ALA A 75 6.27 9.79 1.45
N ASN A 76 6.80 10.75 0.70
CA ASN A 76 8.09 11.40 0.92
C ASN A 76 7.97 12.62 1.83
#